data_AF-A0A952AJH4-F1
#
_entry.id   AF-A0A952AJH4-F1
#
_cell.length_a   1.000
_cell.length_b   1.000
_cell.length_c   1.000
_cell.angle_alpha   90.00
_cell.angle_beta   90.00
_cell.angle_gamma   90.00
#
_symmetry.space_group_name_H-M   'P 1'
#
loop_
_entity.id
_entity.type
_entity.pdbx_description
1 polymer ?
#
loop_
_entity_poly.entity_id
_entity_poly.type
_entity_poly.pdbx_seq_one_letter_code
_entity_poly.pdbx_strand_id
1 'polypeptide(L)' 'MIYAVRNEGETNDKLILRYKKLFFQSRISNKLKTERYVVKNETRKKRREKAIIRETYRSLQNKVYF' A
#
# COMPACT_ATOMS: atom_id res chain seq x y z
N MET A 1 10.68 7.77 10.15
CA MET A 1 11.61 7.41 9.05
C MET A 1 11.58 5.90 8.88
N ILE A 2 11.63 5.40 7.64
CA ILE A 2 11.68 3.95 7.34
C ILE A 2 13.08 3.66 6.86
N TYR A 3 13.75 2.70 7.48
CA TYR A 3 15.08 2.24 7.07
C TYR A 3 15.13 0.72 7.19
N ALA A 4 15.99 0.10 6.39
CA ALA A 4 16.25 -1.33 6.44
C ALA A 4 17.74 -1.54 6.68
N VAL A 5 18.07 -2.24 7.76
CA VAL A 5 19.45 -2.68 8.04
C VAL A 5 19.68 -3.99 7.29
N ARG A 6 20.87 -4.18 6.72
CA ARG A 6 21.25 -5.42 6.03
C ARG A 6 21.48 -6.52 7.04
N ASN A 7 20.88 -7.68 6.81
CA ASN A 7 21.16 -8.86 7.61
C ASN A 7 22.37 -9.61 7.05
N GLU A 8 23.11 -10.33 7.90
CA GLU A 8 24.22 -11.18 7.45
C GLU A 8 23.72 -12.27 6.47
N GLY A 9 24.48 -12.47 5.39
CA GLY A 9 24.11 -13.41 4.32
C GLY A 9 22.97 -12.95 3.40
N GLU A 10 22.43 -11.75 3.57
CA GLU A 10 21.37 -11.23 2.72
C GLU A 10 21.90 -10.68 1.38
N THR A 11 21.24 -11.07 0.28
CA THR A 11 21.47 -10.49 -1.05
C THR A 11 20.85 -9.10 -1.16
N ASN A 12 21.48 -8.22 -1.95
CA ASN A 12 21.04 -6.83 -2.10
C ASN A 12 19.57 -6.73 -2.57
N ASP A 13 19.13 -7.64 -3.44
CA ASP A 13 17.74 -7.66 -3.93
C ASP A 13 16.72 -7.93 -2.82
N LYS A 14 17.03 -8.85 -1.90
CA LYS A 14 16.18 -9.17 -0.75
C LYS A 14 16.04 -7.97 0.19
N LEU A 15 17.13 -7.24 0.41
CA LEU A 15 17.13 -6.01 1.20
C LEU A 15 16.24 -4.94 0.58
N ILE A 16 16.38 -4.70 -0.73
CA ILE A 16 15.56 -3.73 -1.47
C ILE A 16 14.07 -4.12 -1.41
N LEU A 17 13.77 -5.41 -1.56
CA LEU A 17 12.40 -5.91 -1.49
C LEU A 17 11.78 -5.69 -0.10
N ARG A 18 12.56 -5.94 0.97
CA ARG A 18 12.12 -5.68 2.36
C ARG A 18 11.87 -4.19 2.57
N TYR A 19 12.79 -3.33 2.13
CA TYR A 19 12.61 -1.88 2.23
C TYR A 19 11.34 -1.44 1.50
N LYS A 20 11.12 -1.91 0.26
CA LYS A 20 9.90 -1.63 -0.52
C LYS A 20 8.65 -2.07 0.25
N LYS A 21 8.64 -3.28 0.82
CA LYS A 21 7.50 -3.79 1.62
C LYS A 21 7.19 -2.88 2.81
N LEU A 22 8.20 -2.50 3.59
CA LEU A 22 8.05 -1.60 4.74
C LEU A 22 7.54 -0.22 4.31
N PHE A 23 8.11 0.33 3.22
CA PHE A 23 7.69 1.60 2.66
C PHE A 23 6.22 1.58 2.21
N PHE A 24 5.79 0.57 1.46
CA PHE A 24 4.40 0.47 1.02
C PHE A 24 3.42 0.19 2.17
N GLN A 25 3.83 -0.57 3.20
CA GLN A 25 3.02 -0.82 4.39
C GLN A 25 2.75 0.46 5.18
N SER A 26 3.71 1.38 5.25
CA SER A 26 3.56 2.66 5.96
C SER A 26 2.53 3.62 5.36
N ARG A 27 2.11 3.40 4.10
CA ARG A 27 1.20 4.26 3.34
C ARG A 27 1.64 5.72 3.20
N ILE A 28 2.91 6.05 3.50
CA ILE A 28 3.45 7.42 3.42
C ILE A 28 3.29 7.99 2.01
N SER A 29 3.60 7.21 0.97
CA SER A 29 3.43 7.64 -0.43
C SER A 29 1.98 8.04 -0.74
N ASN A 30 1.00 7.26 -0.24
CA ASN A 30 -0.41 7.56 -0.45
C ASN A 30 -0.82 8.84 0.29
N LYS A 31 -0.34 9.02 1.54
CA LYS A 31 -0.58 10.22 2.33
C LYS A 31 -0.05 11.48 1.62
N LEU A 32 1.20 11.45 1.16
CA LEU A 32 1.80 12.55 0.41
C LEU A 32 1.05 12.88 -0.88
N LYS A 33 0.57 11.85 -1.60
CA LYS A 33 -0.26 12.06 -2.81
C LYS A 33 -1.61 12.69 -2.49
N THR A 34 -2.25 12.30 -1.39
CA THR A 34 -3.54 12.87 -0.98
C THR A 34 -3.40 14.30 -0.48
N GLU A 35 -2.30 14.62 0.20
CA GLU A 35 -2.03 15.96 0.73
C GLU A 35 -1.56 16.95 -0.35
N ARG A 36 -1.16 16.46 -1.54
CA ARG A 36 -0.70 17.29 -2.66
C ARG A 36 -1.73 18.32 -3.13
N TYR A 37 -3.02 17.99 -3.06
CA TYR A 37 -4.09 18.86 -3.53
C TYR A 37 -5.10 19.10 -2.41
N VAL A 38 -5.70 20.29 -2.36
CA VAL A 38 -6.78 20.59 -1.41
C VAL A 38 -8.06 19.93 -1.90
N VAL A 39 -8.38 18.77 -1.33
CA VAL A 39 -9.58 17.98 -1.65
C VAL A 39 -10.46 17.88 -0.42
N LYS A 40 -11.78 18.00 -0.59
CA LYS A 40 -12.74 17.82 0.51
C LYS A 40 -12.62 16.41 1.09
N ASN A 41 -12.60 16.32 2.42
CA ASN A 41 -12.58 15.04 3.13
C ASN A 41 -13.78 14.17 2.73
N GLU A 42 -13.50 12.90 2.43
CA GLU A 42 -14.53 11.92 2.09
C GLU A 42 -15.45 11.63 3.29
N THR A 43 -16.75 11.49 3.03
CA THR A 43 -17.70 11.02 4.03
C THR A 43 -17.48 9.54 4.35
N ARG A 44 -17.91 9.12 5.55
CA ARG A 44 -17.81 7.72 6.00
C ARG A 44 -18.47 6.74 5.01
N LYS A 45 -19.62 7.12 4.43
CA LYS A 45 -20.34 6.33 3.42
C LYS A 45 -19.49 6.10 2.16
N LYS A 46 -18.94 7.18 1.58
CA LYS A 46 -18.10 7.10 0.38
C LYS A 46 -16.84 6.25 0.60
N ARG A 47 -16.22 6.38 1.78
CA ARG A 47 -15.04 5.57 2.13
C ARG A 47 -15.37 4.07 2.20
N ARG A 48 -16.53 3.72 2.77
CA ARG A 48 -17.01 2.33 2.85
C ARG A 48 -17.31 1.74 1.48
N GLU A 49 -18.03 2.49 0.64
CA GLU A 49 -18.36 2.08 -0.72
C GLU A 49 -17.11 1.81 -1.56
N LYS A 50 -16.12 2.71 -1.51
CA LYS A 50 -14.82 2.50 -2.16
C LYS A 50 -14.10 1.25 -1.66
N ALA A 51 -14.18 0.94 -0.37
CA ALA A 51 -13.56 -0.26 0.20
C ALA A 51 -14.25 -1.54 -0.30
N ILE A 52 -15.59 -1.57 -0.34
CA ILE A 52 -16.37 -2.71 -0.84
C ILE A 52 -16.01 -2.97 -2.32
N ILE A 53 -16.04 -1.94 -3.16
CA ILE A 53 -15.74 -2.07 -4.59
C ILE A 53 -14.31 -2.60 -4.82
N ARG A 54 -13.32 -2.09 -4.07
CA ARG A 54 -11.94 -2.60 -4.17
C ARG A 54 -11.84 -4.07 -3.79
N GLU A 55 -12.56 -4.49 -2.76
CA GLU A 55 -12.54 -5.89 -2.32
C GLU A 55 -13.23 -6.83 -3.32
N THR A 56 -14.32 -6.37 -3.95
CA THR A 56 -14.95 -7.14 -5.03
C THR A 56 -13.98 -7.36 -6.20
N TYR A 57 -13.23 -6.33 -6.62
CA TYR A 57 -12.24 -6.51 -7.69
C TYR A 57 -11.07 -7.41 -7.27
N ARG A 58 -10.59 -7.30 -6.02
CA ARG A 58 -9.52 -8.17 -5.51
C ARG A 58 -9.95 -9.64 -5.43
N SER A 59 -11.17 -9.89 -4.98
CA SER A 59 -11.70 -11.24 -4.89
C SER A 59 -11.94 -11.86 -6.26
N LEU A 60 -12.39 -11.08 -7.25
CA LEU A 60 -12.46 -11.52 -8.65
C LEU A 60 -11.08 -11.87 -9.22
N GLN A 61 -10.08 -11.01 -9.00
CA GLN A 61 -8.69 -11.28 -9.41
C GLN A 61 -8.21 -12.60 -8.82
N ASN A 62 -8.35 -12.79 -7.51
CA ASN A 62 -7.89 -14.02 -6.85
C ASN A 62 -8.55 -15.28 -7.45
N LYS A 63 -9.86 -15.24 -7.73
CA LYS A 63 -10.58 -16.39 -8.33
C LYS A 63 -10.10 -16.79 -9.73
N VAL A 64 -9.46 -15.89 -10.49
CA VAL A 64 -8.96 -16.19 -11.85
C VAL A 64 -7.61 -16.90 -11.83
N TYR A 65 -6.86 -16.80 -10.71
CA TYR A 65 -5.52 -17.39 -10.57
C TYR A 65 -5.46 -18.56 -9.58
N PHE A 66 -6.62 -19.10 -9.18
CA PHE A 66 -6.76 -20.34 -8.40
C PHE A 66 -7.57 -21.37 -9.18
#